data_AF-A0A1X1L090-F1
#
_entry.id   AF-A0A1X1L090-F1
#
_cell.length_a   1.000
_cell.length_b   1.000
_cell.length_c   1.000
_cell.angle_alpha   90.00
_cell.angle_beta   90.00
_cell.angle_gamma   90.00
#
_symmetry.space_group_name_H-M   'P 1'
#
loop_
_entity.id
_entity.type
_entity.pdbx_description
1 polymer ?
#
loop_
_entity_poly.entity_id
_entity_poly.type
_entity_poly.pdbx_seq_one_letter_code
_entity_poly.pdbx_strand_id
1 'polypeptide(L)'
;MRAVDLIQKKRDGQELTSSEIEWLVEGYVSGIVPDYQMSAFAMAVYFKGMTTREISDLTMKMVQTGQEFDLSAIDGVKVDKHSTGGVGDKVTLILAPLVASFGVPVAKMSGRGLGHTGGTIDKLESIKGYQVEHSQEDFIRQVQDIGVSVIGQSDQLVKADKLLYALRDVTATVDTIPLIASSVMSKKIAAGADAILLDVTVGEGAFMKTVDEARELAQTMVELGKAVGRKTVAVITDMSQPLGRAIGNRLEILEALEILQGQGRQDITHFICELAQIMLGLANVNKTVEEVRQHLENGQALAKFEEMVQAQGGDLEDLYRPVNVAHVVEIPAQETGVISALPAMEFGLYAMRLGAGRAVKSDALDYETGIVFEKKVGDSVQKGEIVAKVYTNGKISPQLVTDFQKYVKINDRVQSLREIIEIIS
;
A
#
# COMPACT_ATOMS: atom_id res chain seq x y z
N MET A 1 -33.68 4.13 -17.85
CA MET A 1 -33.07 4.92 -16.76
C MET A 1 -32.15 5.97 -17.39
N ARG A 2 -31.99 7.17 -16.80
CA ARG A 2 -31.04 8.19 -17.30
C ARG A 2 -30.05 8.52 -16.19
N ALA A 3 -28.78 8.70 -16.53
CA ALA A 3 -27.74 9.02 -15.54
C ALA A 3 -28.05 10.31 -14.78
N VAL A 4 -28.62 11.33 -15.44
CA VAL A 4 -29.01 12.59 -14.79
C VAL A 4 -30.02 12.42 -13.66
N ASP A 5 -30.94 11.44 -13.77
CA ASP A 5 -31.94 11.18 -12.73
C ASP A 5 -31.27 10.54 -11.49
N LEU A 6 -30.28 9.66 -11.72
CA LEU A 6 -29.50 9.03 -10.65
C LEU A 6 -28.57 10.02 -9.95
N ILE A 7 -27.92 10.89 -10.72
CA ILE A 7 -27.08 11.98 -10.19
C ILE A 7 -27.94 12.92 -9.35
N GLN A 8 -29.10 13.33 -9.85
CA GLN A 8 -30.03 14.17 -9.08
C GLN A 8 -30.45 13.48 -7.78
N LYS A 9 -30.83 12.21 -7.84
CA LYS A 9 -31.24 11.43 -6.68
C LYS A 9 -30.13 11.38 -5.61
N LYS A 10 -28.89 11.06 -6.00
CA LYS A 10 -27.75 11.04 -5.08
C LYS A 10 -27.40 12.44 -4.56
N ARG A 11 -27.40 13.47 -5.42
CA ARG A 11 -27.21 14.88 -5.03
C ARG A 11 -28.20 15.32 -3.96
N ASP A 12 -29.44 14.87 -4.07
CA ASP A 12 -30.53 15.20 -3.13
C ASP A 12 -30.49 14.31 -1.86
N GLY A 13 -29.46 13.48 -1.68
CA GLY A 13 -29.24 12.65 -0.50
C GLY A 13 -30.09 11.38 -0.46
N GLN A 14 -30.70 10.99 -1.58
CA GLN A 14 -31.51 9.78 -1.66
C GLN A 14 -30.65 8.55 -2.00
N GLU A 15 -31.14 7.39 -1.59
CA GLU A 15 -30.48 6.10 -1.77
C GLU A 15 -30.75 5.53 -3.18
N LEU A 16 -29.71 5.05 -3.85
CA LEU A 16 -29.80 4.36 -5.13
C LEU A 16 -30.08 2.86 -4.93
N THR A 17 -31.11 2.33 -5.55
CA THR A 17 -31.42 0.89 -5.57
C THR A 17 -30.32 0.09 -6.28
N SER A 18 -30.25 -1.22 -6.02
CA SER A 18 -29.23 -2.10 -6.61
C SER A 18 -29.25 -2.08 -8.15
N SER A 19 -30.45 -2.03 -8.75
CA SER A 19 -30.61 -1.95 -10.21
C SER A 19 -30.19 -0.60 -10.79
N GLU A 20 -30.31 0.49 -10.02
CA GLU A 20 -29.80 1.81 -10.42
C GLU A 20 -28.27 1.86 -10.40
N ILE A 21 -27.64 1.26 -9.38
CA ILE A 21 -26.18 1.13 -9.29
C ILE A 21 -25.66 0.24 -10.42
N GLU A 22 -26.30 -0.90 -10.65
CA GLU A 22 -25.97 -1.81 -11.74
C GLU A 22 -25.99 -1.12 -13.10
N TRP A 23 -27.10 -0.47 -13.43
CA TRP A 23 -27.26 0.25 -14.69
C TRP A 23 -26.20 1.35 -14.87
N LEU A 24 -25.88 2.08 -13.80
CA LEU A 24 -24.88 3.17 -13.84
C LEU A 24 -23.47 2.62 -14.11
N VAL A 25 -23.07 1.56 -13.42
CA VAL A 25 -21.74 0.95 -13.55
C VAL A 25 -21.57 0.30 -14.92
N GLU A 26 -22.56 -0.48 -15.39
CA GLU A 26 -22.52 -1.07 -16.74
C GLU A 26 -22.53 -0.02 -17.82
N GLY A 27 -23.35 1.01 -17.64
CA GLY A 27 -23.42 2.16 -18.53
C GLY A 27 -22.06 2.87 -18.64
N TYR A 28 -21.35 3.04 -17.53
CA TYR A 28 -20.01 3.64 -17.54
C TYR A 28 -18.98 2.74 -18.21
N VAL A 29 -18.96 1.45 -17.88
CA VAL A 29 -18.00 0.49 -18.47
C VAL A 29 -18.19 0.29 -19.98
N SER A 30 -19.43 0.38 -20.46
CA SER A 30 -19.79 0.29 -21.88
C SER A 30 -19.64 1.60 -22.65
N GLY A 31 -19.37 2.72 -21.97
CA GLY A 31 -19.25 4.06 -22.57
C GLY A 31 -20.59 4.75 -22.87
N ILE A 32 -21.72 4.17 -22.45
CA ILE A 32 -23.05 4.79 -22.54
C ILE A 32 -23.17 5.98 -21.58
N VAL A 33 -22.59 5.86 -20.38
CA VAL A 33 -22.47 6.94 -19.40
C VAL A 33 -21.10 7.59 -19.59
N PRO A 34 -21.03 8.86 -20.05
CA PRO A 34 -19.78 9.55 -20.28
C PRO A 34 -19.14 10.03 -18.97
N ASP A 35 -17.82 10.24 -19.00
CA ASP A 35 -17.00 10.67 -17.86
C ASP A 35 -17.55 11.90 -17.14
N TYR A 36 -18.08 12.89 -17.87
CA TYR A 36 -18.63 14.10 -17.27
C TYR A 36 -19.91 13.87 -16.43
N GLN A 37 -20.65 12.78 -16.70
CA GLN A 37 -21.77 12.37 -15.85
C GLN A 37 -21.28 11.56 -14.66
N MET A 38 -20.31 10.67 -14.89
CA MET A 38 -19.75 9.85 -13.81
C MET A 38 -18.96 10.69 -12.79
N SER A 39 -18.30 11.77 -13.23
CA SER A 39 -17.62 12.70 -12.34
C SER A 39 -18.61 13.51 -11.49
N ALA A 40 -19.72 13.94 -12.08
CA ALA A 40 -20.81 14.58 -11.34
C ALA A 40 -21.43 13.62 -10.30
N PHE A 41 -21.59 12.34 -10.65
CA PHE A 41 -22.02 11.31 -9.69
C PHE A 41 -20.99 11.12 -8.56
N ALA A 42 -19.70 10.98 -8.88
CA ALA A 42 -18.64 10.83 -7.90
C ALA A 42 -18.58 12.01 -6.92
N MET A 43 -18.77 13.24 -7.41
CA MET A 43 -18.85 14.43 -6.57
C MET A 43 -20.13 14.46 -5.71
N ALA A 44 -21.26 13.96 -6.24
CA ALA A 44 -22.47 13.81 -5.43
C ALA A 44 -22.27 12.79 -4.29
N VAL A 45 -21.60 11.67 -4.57
CA VAL A 45 -21.19 10.68 -3.55
C VAL A 45 -20.23 11.30 -2.54
N TYR A 46 -19.25 12.09 -2.98
CA TYR A 46 -18.30 12.78 -2.10
C TYR A 46 -19.00 13.59 -1.00
N PHE A 47 -20.05 14.35 -1.36
CA PHE A 47 -20.79 15.18 -0.41
C PHE A 47 -21.91 14.47 0.36
N LYS A 48 -22.51 13.41 -0.21
CA LYS A 48 -23.70 12.77 0.36
C LYS A 48 -23.47 11.38 0.93
N GLY A 49 -22.32 10.78 0.65
CA GLY A 49 -22.00 9.41 1.04
C GLY A 49 -22.88 8.37 0.34
N MET A 50 -22.75 7.14 0.83
CA MET A 50 -23.53 5.98 0.43
C MET A 50 -23.81 5.12 1.66
N THR A 51 -24.95 4.45 1.69
CA THR A 51 -25.25 3.47 2.75
C THR A 51 -24.39 2.21 2.57
N THR A 52 -24.24 1.39 3.62
CA THR A 52 -23.51 0.10 3.52
C THR A 52 -24.05 -0.79 2.39
N ARG A 53 -25.38 -0.81 2.16
CA ARG A 53 -26.00 -1.53 1.04
C ARG A 53 -25.53 -0.97 -0.30
N GLU A 54 -25.59 0.35 -0.48
CA GLU A 54 -25.14 0.99 -1.71
C GLU A 54 -23.66 0.72 -1.99
N ILE A 55 -22.80 0.77 -0.97
CA ILE A 55 -21.37 0.47 -1.10
C ILE A 55 -21.18 -1.00 -1.49
N SER A 56 -21.92 -1.92 -0.88
CA SER A 56 -21.88 -3.35 -1.22
C SER A 56 -22.30 -3.61 -2.65
N ASP A 57 -23.42 -3.04 -3.09
CA ASP A 57 -23.94 -3.16 -4.45
C ASP A 57 -22.94 -2.59 -5.48
N LEU A 58 -22.34 -1.43 -5.18
CA LEU A 58 -21.30 -0.82 -6.02
C LEU A 58 -20.07 -1.72 -6.12
N THR A 59 -19.60 -2.23 -4.98
CA THR A 59 -18.41 -3.10 -4.89
C THR A 59 -18.61 -4.36 -5.71
N MET A 60 -19.72 -5.07 -5.51
CA MET A 60 -20.01 -6.32 -6.22
C MET A 60 -20.23 -6.09 -7.71
N LYS A 61 -20.84 -4.97 -8.09
CA LYS A 61 -20.96 -4.66 -9.51
C LYS A 61 -19.61 -4.35 -10.15
N MET A 62 -18.72 -3.65 -9.44
CA MET A 62 -17.36 -3.44 -9.93
C MET A 62 -16.63 -4.77 -10.15
N VAL A 63 -16.72 -5.72 -9.20
CA VAL A 63 -16.13 -7.08 -9.33
C VAL A 63 -16.56 -7.73 -10.64
N GLN A 64 -17.86 -7.72 -10.94
CA GLN A 64 -18.45 -8.35 -12.13
C GLN A 64 -18.05 -7.69 -13.47
N THR A 65 -17.39 -6.53 -13.46
CA THR A 65 -17.04 -5.80 -14.69
C THR A 65 -15.70 -6.22 -15.31
N GLY A 66 -14.98 -7.14 -14.67
CA GLY A 66 -13.70 -7.66 -15.12
C GLY A 66 -13.56 -9.16 -14.94
N GLN A 67 -12.34 -9.66 -15.12
CA GLN A 67 -12.00 -11.03 -14.77
C GLN A 67 -11.92 -11.20 -13.25
N GLU A 68 -12.31 -12.39 -12.79
CA GLU A 68 -12.12 -12.84 -11.41
C GLU A 68 -11.12 -13.99 -11.41
N PHE A 69 -10.21 -14.00 -10.44
CA PHE A 69 -9.23 -15.07 -10.27
C PHE A 69 -9.84 -16.17 -9.42
N ASP A 70 -9.97 -17.35 -10.00
CA ASP A 70 -10.29 -18.56 -9.26
C ASP A 70 -9.01 -19.15 -8.66
N LEU A 71 -8.87 -19.02 -7.34
CA LEU A 71 -7.75 -19.56 -6.58
C LEU A 71 -8.08 -20.90 -5.90
N SER A 72 -9.19 -21.54 -6.27
CA SER A 72 -9.62 -22.81 -5.67
C SER A 72 -8.63 -23.96 -5.85
N ALA A 73 -7.77 -23.89 -6.88
CA ALA A 73 -6.70 -24.85 -7.12
C ALA A 73 -5.56 -24.78 -6.09
N ILE A 74 -5.43 -23.67 -5.34
CA ILE A 74 -4.42 -23.51 -4.29
C ILE A 74 -4.99 -24.05 -2.99
N ASP A 75 -4.34 -25.07 -2.43
CA ASP A 75 -4.72 -25.67 -1.15
C ASP A 75 -4.52 -24.69 0.01
N GLY A 76 -5.42 -24.73 0.99
CA GLY A 76 -5.36 -23.89 2.19
C GLY A 76 -6.12 -22.57 2.07
N VAL A 77 -5.96 -21.71 3.08
CA VAL A 77 -6.59 -20.38 3.14
C VAL A 77 -5.67 -19.37 2.49
N LYS A 78 -6.06 -18.84 1.34
CA LYS A 78 -5.26 -17.85 0.60
C LYS A 78 -5.40 -16.51 1.28
N VAL A 79 -4.29 -15.93 1.71
CA VAL A 79 -4.26 -14.63 2.39
C VAL A 79 -3.71 -13.55 1.49
N ASP A 80 -4.27 -12.34 1.60
CA ASP A 80 -3.72 -11.13 0.99
C ASP A 80 -3.71 -9.99 2.04
N LYS A 81 -2.82 -9.01 1.82
CA LYS A 81 -2.74 -7.77 2.59
C LYS A 81 -2.93 -6.58 1.68
N HIS A 82 -3.81 -5.64 1.99
CA HIS A 82 -3.87 -4.37 1.27
C HIS A 82 -3.49 -3.22 2.19
N SER A 83 -2.77 -2.23 1.66
CA SER A 83 -2.52 -0.96 2.33
C SER A 83 -3.28 0.12 1.58
N THR A 84 -3.94 1.03 2.30
CA THR A 84 -4.56 2.21 1.69
C THR A 84 -3.53 3.17 1.10
N GLY A 85 -2.24 2.94 1.33
CA GLY A 85 -1.13 3.73 0.79
C GLY A 85 -0.34 4.43 1.89
N GLY A 86 0.96 4.58 1.67
CA GLY A 86 1.87 5.18 2.64
C GLY A 86 3.22 5.53 2.04
N VAL A 87 4.05 6.18 2.85
CA VAL A 87 5.41 6.60 2.48
C VAL A 87 6.42 5.70 3.16
N GLY A 88 7.32 5.08 2.40
CA GLY A 88 8.24 4.06 2.94
C GLY A 88 7.57 2.71 3.25
N ASP A 89 6.34 2.47 2.78
CA ASP A 89 5.59 1.23 3.03
C ASP A 89 6.16 0.03 2.25
N LYS A 90 7.19 -0.59 2.83
CA LYS A 90 7.85 -1.82 2.37
C LYS A 90 7.29 -3.08 3.00
N VAL A 91 6.17 -2.99 3.73
CA VAL A 91 5.62 -4.11 4.50
C VAL A 91 5.41 -5.33 3.63
N THR A 92 4.87 -5.17 2.41
CA THR A 92 4.62 -6.31 1.51
C THR A 92 5.88 -7.12 1.19
N LEU A 93 7.02 -6.44 1.01
CA LEU A 93 8.28 -7.09 0.63
C LEU A 93 8.78 -8.07 1.70
N ILE A 94 8.36 -7.87 2.94
CA ILE A 94 8.80 -8.63 4.11
C ILE A 94 7.69 -9.57 4.57
N LEU A 95 6.46 -9.06 4.66
CA LEU A 95 5.29 -9.76 5.18
C LEU A 95 4.87 -10.93 4.29
N ALA A 96 4.92 -10.77 2.96
CA ALA A 96 4.55 -11.84 2.04
C ALA A 96 5.46 -13.07 2.17
N PRO A 97 6.80 -12.97 2.05
CA PRO A 97 7.68 -14.11 2.24
C PRO A 97 7.70 -14.62 3.69
N LEU A 98 7.55 -13.74 4.70
CA LEU A 98 7.45 -14.16 6.10
C LEU A 98 6.25 -15.07 6.33
N VAL A 99 5.04 -14.66 5.93
CA VAL A 99 3.82 -15.47 6.10
C VAL A 99 3.90 -16.76 5.29
N ALA A 100 4.39 -16.69 4.05
CA ALA A 100 4.57 -17.88 3.21
C ALA A 100 5.59 -18.88 3.77
N SER A 101 6.61 -18.40 4.51
CA SER A 101 7.58 -19.28 5.17
C SER A 101 6.99 -20.12 6.31
N PHE A 102 5.76 -19.82 6.76
CA PHE A 102 4.97 -20.67 7.66
C PHE A 102 4.04 -21.66 6.94
N GLY A 103 4.11 -21.74 5.60
CA GLY A 103 3.26 -22.61 4.79
C GLY A 103 1.86 -22.05 4.52
N VAL A 104 1.65 -20.75 4.75
CA VAL A 104 0.39 -20.08 4.42
C VAL A 104 0.46 -19.54 2.98
N PRO A 105 -0.47 -19.89 2.08
CA PRO A 105 -0.45 -19.40 0.69
C PRO A 105 -0.70 -17.88 0.61
N VAL A 106 0.26 -17.15 0.07
CA VAL A 106 0.17 -15.70 -0.17
C VAL A 106 0.03 -15.42 -1.66
N ALA A 107 -1.21 -15.26 -2.11
CA ALA A 107 -1.55 -14.92 -3.49
C ALA A 107 -1.86 -13.42 -3.59
N LYS A 108 -0.86 -12.63 -4.00
CA LYS A 108 -0.92 -11.17 -3.86
C LYS A 108 -0.87 -10.43 -5.19
N MET A 109 -1.85 -9.55 -5.37
CA MET A 109 -1.83 -8.54 -6.43
C MET A 109 -1.60 -7.14 -5.84
N SER A 110 -0.59 -6.45 -6.34
CA SER A 110 -0.18 -5.12 -5.88
C SER A 110 -0.26 -4.06 -6.98
N GLY A 111 -0.35 -2.80 -6.56
CA GLY A 111 -0.37 -1.64 -7.45
C GLY A 111 1.00 -0.98 -7.60
N ARG A 112 1.06 -0.05 -8.56
CA ARG A 112 2.15 0.92 -8.73
C ARG A 112 1.88 2.19 -7.92
N GLY A 113 2.92 2.97 -7.68
CA GLY A 113 2.84 4.24 -6.96
C GLY A 113 2.33 5.38 -7.84
N LEU A 114 1.67 6.35 -7.21
CA LEU A 114 1.24 7.61 -7.80
C LEU A 114 1.30 8.71 -6.72
N GLY A 115 1.74 9.90 -7.14
CA GLY A 115 1.92 11.04 -6.23
C GLY A 115 3.02 10.78 -5.20
N HIS A 116 2.74 11.08 -3.93
CA HIS A 116 3.70 10.93 -2.83
C HIS A 116 3.87 9.50 -2.33
N THR A 117 3.04 8.56 -2.78
CA THR A 117 3.06 7.16 -2.33
C THR A 117 3.81 6.26 -3.32
N GLY A 118 4.65 5.38 -2.79
CA GLY A 118 5.35 4.35 -3.58
C GLY A 118 4.50 3.09 -3.76
N GLY A 119 4.73 2.34 -4.84
CA GLY A 119 4.05 1.07 -5.10
C GLY A 119 4.97 -0.13 -4.93
N THR A 120 4.46 -1.25 -4.38
CA THR A 120 5.23 -2.50 -4.25
C THR A 120 5.80 -2.97 -5.58
N ILE A 121 5.02 -2.84 -6.66
CA ILE A 121 5.44 -3.28 -8.01
C ILE A 121 6.66 -2.50 -8.48
N ASP A 122 6.68 -1.18 -8.28
CA ASP A 122 7.83 -0.36 -8.67
C ASP A 122 9.09 -0.70 -7.85
N LYS A 123 8.92 -1.09 -6.58
CA LYS A 123 10.02 -1.54 -5.72
C LYS A 123 10.60 -2.87 -6.22
N LEU A 124 9.75 -3.84 -6.56
CA LEU A 124 10.18 -5.14 -7.07
C LEU A 124 10.86 -5.04 -8.44
N GLU A 125 10.36 -4.18 -9.33
CA GLU A 125 11.00 -3.90 -10.64
C GLU A 125 12.37 -3.24 -10.52
N SER A 126 12.71 -2.67 -9.35
CA SER A 126 14.08 -2.21 -9.14
C SER A 126 15.07 -3.37 -9.21
N ILE A 127 14.65 -4.62 -8.92
CA ILE A 127 15.45 -5.84 -9.06
C ILE A 127 15.50 -6.22 -10.54
N LYS A 128 16.72 -6.31 -11.07
CA LYS A 128 16.96 -6.66 -12.47
C LYS A 128 16.32 -8.01 -12.81
N GLY A 129 15.54 -8.02 -13.88
CA GLY A 129 14.90 -9.23 -14.41
C GLY A 129 13.58 -9.61 -13.75
N TYR A 130 13.20 -8.99 -12.62
CA TYR A 130 11.97 -9.34 -11.92
C TYR A 130 10.73 -9.03 -12.77
N GLN A 131 9.89 -10.04 -12.96
CA GLN A 131 8.69 -9.99 -13.78
C GLN A 131 7.46 -9.77 -12.88
N VAL A 132 6.72 -8.70 -13.15
CA VAL A 132 5.51 -8.35 -12.38
C VAL A 132 4.23 -8.75 -13.09
N GLU A 133 4.31 -9.18 -14.35
CA GLU A 133 3.17 -9.64 -15.15
C GLU A 133 3.33 -11.13 -15.40
N HIS A 134 2.34 -11.91 -14.96
CA HIS A 134 2.27 -13.35 -15.19
C HIS A 134 0.88 -13.73 -15.69
N SER A 135 0.79 -14.85 -16.40
CA SER A 135 -0.50 -15.48 -16.67
C SER A 135 -1.17 -15.92 -15.36
N GLN A 136 -2.49 -16.08 -15.37
CA GLN A 136 -3.20 -16.59 -14.19
C GLN A 136 -2.73 -18.00 -13.83
N GLU A 137 -2.45 -18.84 -14.84
CA GLU A 137 -1.93 -20.18 -14.65
C GLU A 137 -0.54 -20.19 -14.00
N ASP A 138 0.37 -19.32 -14.45
CA ASP A 138 1.71 -19.19 -13.86
C ASP A 138 1.66 -18.66 -12.43
N PHE A 139 0.79 -17.68 -12.18
CA PHE A 139 0.56 -17.13 -10.84
C PHE A 139 0.07 -18.21 -9.87
N ILE A 140 -0.95 -18.99 -10.26
CA ILE A 140 -1.50 -20.08 -9.45
C ILE A 140 -0.43 -21.14 -9.18
N ARG A 141 0.27 -21.57 -10.24
CA ARG A 141 1.33 -22.58 -10.14
C ARG A 141 2.45 -22.15 -9.19
N GLN A 142 2.92 -20.91 -9.29
CA GLN A 142 3.96 -20.41 -8.38
C GLN A 142 3.49 -20.44 -6.92
N VAL A 143 2.25 -20.02 -6.64
CA VAL A 143 1.73 -20.08 -5.26
C VAL A 143 1.61 -21.52 -4.77
N GLN A 144 1.26 -22.49 -5.63
CA GLN A 144 1.27 -23.91 -5.28
C GLN A 144 2.69 -24.44 -5.00
N ASP A 145 3.66 -24.05 -5.82
CA ASP A 145 5.03 -24.58 -5.75
C ASP A 145 5.81 -24.00 -4.56
N ILE A 146 5.72 -22.68 -4.34
CA ILE A 146 6.57 -21.97 -3.37
C ILE A 146 5.80 -21.25 -2.27
N GLY A 147 4.46 -21.19 -2.35
CA GLY A 147 3.59 -20.58 -1.33
C GLY A 147 3.41 -19.07 -1.45
N VAL A 148 4.08 -18.40 -2.39
CA VAL A 148 4.02 -16.93 -2.54
C VAL A 148 4.19 -16.48 -3.99
N SER A 149 3.37 -15.51 -4.39
CA SER A 149 3.59 -14.74 -5.62
C SER A 149 3.06 -13.30 -5.46
N VAL A 150 3.83 -12.32 -5.93
CA VAL A 150 3.44 -10.91 -5.92
C VAL A 150 3.47 -10.39 -7.35
N ILE A 151 2.28 -10.16 -7.91
CA ILE A 151 2.13 -9.68 -9.30
C ILE A 151 1.45 -8.32 -9.34
N GLY A 152 1.61 -7.63 -10.46
CA GLY A 152 0.83 -6.45 -10.79
C GLY A 152 -0.64 -6.78 -10.97
N GLN A 153 -1.50 -5.77 -10.80
CA GLN A 153 -2.92 -5.90 -11.14
C GLN A 153 -3.07 -6.01 -12.66
N SER A 154 -3.73 -7.08 -13.12
CA SER A 154 -4.08 -7.24 -14.54
C SER A 154 -4.99 -6.10 -14.99
N ASP A 155 -4.75 -5.61 -16.21
CA ASP A 155 -5.58 -4.59 -16.85
C ASP A 155 -7.05 -5.00 -17.05
N GLN A 156 -7.32 -6.31 -16.94
CA GLN A 156 -8.65 -6.90 -17.10
C GLN A 156 -9.37 -7.11 -15.75
N LEU A 157 -8.69 -6.91 -14.62
CA LEU A 157 -9.28 -7.05 -13.29
C LEU A 157 -10.11 -5.79 -12.96
N VAL A 158 -11.39 -5.97 -12.58
CA VAL A 158 -12.28 -4.90 -12.10
C VAL A 158 -12.27 -3.62 -12.98
N LYS A 159 -12.70 -3.73 -14.24
CA LYS A 159 -12.62 -2.63 -15.23
C LYS A 159 -13.32 -1.33 -14.76
N ALA A 160 -14.47 -1.44 -14.09
CA ALA A 160 -15.19 -0.28 -13.55
C ALA A 160 -14.35 0.51 -12.53
N ASP A 161 -13.63 -0.17 -11.64
CA ASP A 161 -12.76 0.47 -10.66
C ASP A 161 -11.62 1.21 -11.36
N LYS A 162 -10.97 0.59 -12.34
CA LYS A 162 -9.90 1.23 -13.11
C LYS A 162 -10.37 2.54 -13.78
N LEU A 163 -11.52 2.51 -14.44
CA LEU A 163 -12.11 3.71 -15.06
C LEU A 163 -12.50 4.77 -14.03
N LEU A 164 -13.10 4.36 -12.90
CA LEU A 164 -13.59 5.30 -11.90
C LEU A 164 -12.45 5.90 -11.08
N TYR A 165 -11.42 5.12 -10.74
CA TYR A 165 -10.24 5.60 -10.03
C TYR A 165 -9.46 6.62 -10.87
N ALA A 166 -9.24 6.34 -12.15
CA ALA A 166 -8.59 7.29 -13.07
C ALA A 166 -9.36 8.61 -13.18
N LEU A 167 -10.70 8.54 -13.21
CA LEU A 167 -11.55 9.73 -13.20
C LEU A 167 -11.45 10.48 -11.87
N ARG A 168 -11.53 9.77 -10.74
CA ARG A 168 -11.47 10.35 -9.39
C ARG A 168 -10.19 11.15 -9.14
N ASP A 169 -9.07 10.62 -9.62
CA ASP A 169 -7.74 11.23 -9.50
C ASP A 169 -7.68 12.62 -10.13
N VAL A 170 -8.35 12.82 -11.28
CA VAL A 170 -8.37 14.11 -11.99
C VAL A 170 -9.59 14.98 -11.67
N THR A 171 -10.50 14.51 -10.80
CA THR A 171 -11.70 15.25 -10.38
C THR A 171 -11.76 15.56 -8.90
N ALA A 172 -10.68 15.30 -8.15
CA ALA A 172 -10.61 15.51 -6.70
C ALA A 172 -11.75 14.80 -5.93
N THR A 173 -11.99 13.53 -6.26
CA THR A 173 -13.00 12.67 -5.62
C THR A 173 -12.42 11.33 -5.15
N VAL A 174 -11.11 11.31 -4.84
CA VAL A 174 -10.42 10.10 -4.36
C VAL A 174 -10.78 9.82 -2.90
N ASP A 175 -10.72 10.84 -2.06
CA ASP A 175 -10.75 10.82 -0.60
C ASP A 175 -12.15 10.75 0.02
N THR A 176 -12.97 9.78 -0.41
CA THR A 176 -14.29 9.52 0.18
C THR A 176 -14.50 8.03 0.47
N ILE A 177 -14.98 7.71 1.68
CA ILE A 177 -15.08 6.35 2.21
C ILE A 177 -15.81 5.39 1.26
N PRO A 178 -17.00 5.70 0.70
CA PRO A 178 -17.69 4.80 -0.22
C PRO A 178 -16.87 4.38 -1.43
N LEU A 179 -16.14 5.33 -2.03
CA LEU A 179 -15.36 5.09 -3.25
C LEU A 179 -14.00 4.46 -2.95
N ILE A 180 -13.40 4.73 -1.78
CA ILE A 180 -12.19 4.03 -1.33
C ILE A 180 -12.53 2.57 -1.00
N ALA A 181 -13.54 2.33 -0.16
CA ALA A 181 -13.93 1.00 0.29
C ALA A 181 -14.32 0.11 -0.90
N SER A 182 -15.19 0.60 -1.80
CA SER A 182 -15.58 -0.17 -3.00
C SER A 182 -14.42 -0.40 -3.95
N SER A 183 -13.54 0.57 -4.15
CA SER A 183 -12.35 0.43 -4.98
C SER A 183 -11.40 -0.64 -4.44
N VAL A 184 -11.05 -0.57 -3.15
CA VAL A 184 -10.13 -1.51 -2.51
C VAL A 184 -10.74 -2.91 -2.50
N MET A 185 -11.95 -3.04 -1.98
CA MET A 185 -12.57 -4.34 -1.76
C MET A 185 -12.90 -5.05 -3.08
N SER A 186 -13.36 -4.34 -4.11
CA SER A 186 -13.65 -4.97 -5.41
C SER A 186 -12.42 -5.65 -5.99
N LYS A 187 -11.25 -5.00 -5.94
CA LYS A 187 -9.98 -5.61 -6.37
C LYS A 187 -9.57 -6.80 -5.52
N LYS A 188 -9.76 -6.74 -4.21
CA LYS A 188 -9.39 -7.85 -3.30
C LYS A 188 -10.31 -9.06 -3.46
N ILE A 189 -11.61 -8.82 -3.65
CA ILE A 189 -12.60 -9.87 -3.90
C ILE A 189 -12.33 -10.52 -5.26
N ALA A 190 -12.12 -9.73 -6.32
CA ALA A 190 -11.83 -10.23 -7.66
C ALA A 190 -10.49 -10.98 -7.75
N ALA A 191 -9.52 -10.65 -6.88
CA ALA A 191 -8.25 -11.38 -6.79
C ALA A 191 -8.38 -12.79 -6.16
N GLY A 192 -9.52 -13.12 -5.55
CA GLY A 192 -9.85 -14.49 -5.13
C GLY A 192 -9.35 -14.91 -3.74
N ALA A 193 -8.72 -14.01 -2.96
CA ALA A 193 -8.22 -14.34 -1.61
C ALA A 193 -9.37 -14.72 -0.65
N ASP A 194 -9.14 -15.73 0.21
CA ASP A 194 -10.13 -16.18 1.20
C ASP A 194 -10.15 -15.29 2.44
N ALA A 195 -8.97 -14.75 2.78
CA ALA A 195 -8.81 -13.84 3.91
C ALA A 195 -7.97 -12.62 3.55
N ILE A 196 -8.37 -11.46 4.09
CA ILE A 196 -7.81 -10.16 3.75
C ILE A 196 -7.43 -9.43 5.03
N LEU A 197 -6.16 -9.03 5.12
CA LEU A 197 -5.71 -8.04 6.09
C LEU A 197 -5.69 -6.65 5.42
N LEU A 198 -6.39 -5.70 6.00
CA LEU A 198 -6.41 -4.31 5.54
C LEU A 198 -5.56 -3.46 6.47
N ASP A 199 -4.65 -2.69 5.91
CA ASP A 199 -3.80 -1.74 6.60
C ASP A 199 -4.27 -0.34 6.23
N VAL A 200 -5.05 0.25 7.13
CA VAL A 200 -5.71 1.53 6.96
C VAL A 200 -4.86 2.60 7.62
N THR A 201 -4.09 3.29 6.80
CA THR A 201 -3.18 4.33 7.26
C THR A 201 -3.96 5.57 7.71
N VAL A 202 -3.47 6.25 8.75
CA VAL A 202 -4.03 7.50 9.26
C VAL A 202 -2.95 8.55 9.48
N GLY A 203 -3.30 9.82 9.27
CA GLY A 203 -2.43 10.96 9.52
C GLY A 203 -2.11 11.74 8.25
N GLU A 204 -1.15 12.66 8.34
CA GLU A 204 -0.87 13.60 7.25
C GLU A 204 -0.48 12.91 5.94
N GLY A 205 0.26 11.79 6.02
CA GLY A 205 0.68 10.99 4.86
C GLY A 205 -0.38 10.05 4.28
N ALA A 206 -1.51 9.86 4.95
CA ALA A 206 -2.57 8.95 4.56
C ALA A 206 -3.75 9.64 3.85
N PHE A 207 -4.66 8.88 3.27
CA PHE A 207 -5.93 9.42 2.79
C PHE A 207 -6.82 9.88 3.95
N MET A 208 -6.93 9.07 5.01
CA MET A 208 -7.71 9.40 6.20
C MET A 208 -6.87 10.24 7.15
N LYS A 209 -7.38 11.41 7.56
CA LYS A 209 -6.60 12.37 8.37
C LYS A 209 -6.81 12.15 9.85
N THR A 210 -7.98 11.62 10.23
CA THR A 210 -8.34 11.35 11.61
C THR A 210 -8.54 9.86 11.87
N VAL A 211 -8.33 9.45 13.13
CA VAL A 211 -8.53 8.05 13.55
C VAL A 211 -10.00 7.64 13.39
N ASP A 212 -10.93 8.57 13.57
CA ASP A 212 -12.37 8.29 13.43
C ASP A 212 -12.75 8.00 11.97
N GLU A 213 -12.25 8.77 11.01
CA GLU A 213 -12.43 8.48 9.57
C GLU A 213 -11.78 7.15 9.17
N ALA A 214 -10.56 6.89 9.67
CA ALA A 214 -9.86 5.63 9.43
C ALA A 214 -10.63 4.42 10.00
N ARG A 215 -11.24 4.59 11.18
CA ARG A 215 -12.09 3.58 11.81
C ARG A 215 -13.35 3.31 11.00
N GLU A 216 -14.03 4.35 10.52
CA GLU A 216 -15.21 4.22 9.67
C GLU A 216 -14.88 3.49 8.36
N LEU A 217 -13.77 3.86 7.71
CA LEU A 217 -13.29 3.19 6.50
C LEU A 217 -12.95 1.72 6.76
N ALA A 218 -12.20 1.43 7.83
CA ALA A 218 -11.81 0.08 8.22
C ALA A 218 -13.04 -0.80 8.53
N GLN A 219 -14.01 -0.29 9.31
CA GLN A 219 -15.26 -1.00 9.59
C GLN A 219 -16.04 -1.30 8.32
N THR A 220 -16.20 -0.30 7.44
CA THR A 220 -16.89 -0.46 6.15
C THR A 220 -16.26 -1.58 5.32
N MET A 221 -14.93 -1.60 5.19
CA MET A 221 -14.25 -2.63 4.38
C MET A 221 -14.32 -4.02 5.03
N VAL A 222 -14.25 -4.11 6.36
CA VAL A 222 -14.44 -5.38 7.09
C VAL A 222 -15.85 -5.93 6.88
N GLU A 223 -16.87 -5.08 6.98
CA GLU A 223 -18.27 -5.46 6.74
C GLU A 223 -18.49 -5.96 5.30
N LEU A 224 -17.92 -5.27 4.31
CA LEU A 224 -17.99 -5.68 2.89
C LEU A 224 -17.37 -7.06 2.68
N GLY A 225 -16.18 -7.29 3.26
CA GLY A 225 -15.50 -8.59 3.17
C GLY A 225 -16.33 -9.71 3.80
N LYS A 226 -16.91 -9.47 4.97
CA LYS A 226 -17.81 -10.43 5.65
C LYS A 226 -19.07 -10.71 4.83
N ALA A 227 -19.67 -9.69 4.24
CA ALA A 227 -20.89 -9.81 3.44
C ALA A 227 -20.71 -10.73 2.22
N VAL A 228 -19.49 -10.86 1.72
CA VAL A 228 -19.15 -11.69 0.54
C VAL A 228 -18.37 -12.96 0.92
N GLY A 229 -18.40 -13.33 2.20
CA GLY A 229 -17.85 -14.59 2.71
C GLY A 229 -16.32 -14.61 2.86
N ARG A 230 -15.66 -13.45 2.88
CA ARG A 230 -14.20 -13.34 3.07
C ARG A 230 -13.87 -12.96 4.51
N LYS A 231 -12.93 -13.69 5.12
CA LYS A 231 -12.43 -13.34 6.46
C LYS A 231 -11.64 -12.04 6.36
N THR A 232 -12.10 -10.96 6.98
CA THR A 232 -11.47 -9.65 6.81
C THR A 232 -11.18 -9.03 8.15
N VAL A 233 -9.93 -8.60 8.35
CA VAL A 233 -9.47 -7.84 9.51
C VAL A 233 -8.82 -6.57 9.00
N ALA A 234 -9.02 -5.46 9.69
CA ALA A 234 -8.33 -4.20 9.43
C ALA A 234 -7.49 -3.78 10.63
N VAL A 235 -6.34 -3.17 10.35
CA VAL A 235 -5.52 -2.46 11.34
C VAL A 235 -5.47 -0.99 10.95
N ILE A 236 -5.57 -0.11 11.94
CA ILE A 236 -5.35 1.33 11.75
C ILE A 236 -3.91 1.61 12.11
N THR A 237 -3.15 2.20 11.18
CA THR A 237 -1.70 2.41 11.34
C THR A 237 -1.28 3.86 11.19
N ASP A 238 -0.31 4.30 11.99
CA ASP A 238 0.21 5.66 11.92
C ASP A 238 1.04 5.87 10.63
N MET A 239 0.72 6.95 9.91
CA MET A 239 1.47 7.42 8.74
C MET A 239 1.83 8.90 8.90
N SER A 240 2.01 9.35 10.15
CA SER A 240 2.54 10.68 10.47
C SER A 240 4.00 10.83 10.05
N GLN A 241 4.78 9.74 10.10
CA GLN A 241 6.15 9.64 9.62
C GLN A 241 6.32 8.51 8.59
N PRO A 242 7.36 8.56 7.73
CA PRO A 242 7.68 7.46 6.83
C PRO A 242 7.93 6.17 7.62
N LEU A 243 7.40 5.06 7.12
CA LEU A 243 7.60 3.74 7.73
C LEU A 243 9.02 3.25 7.47
N GLY A 244 9.69 2.76 8.52
CA GLY A 244 11.10 2.36 8.44
C GLY A 244 12.02 3.55 8.21
N ARG A 245 13.15 3.35 7.54
CA ARG A 245 14.20 4.35 7.32
C ARG A 245 14.26 4.78 5.86
N ALA A 246 13.96 3.89 4.92
CA ALA A 246 14.08 4.15 3.50
C ALA A 246 12.76 4.62 2.88
N ILE A 247 12.86 5.60 1.98
CA ILE A 247 11.84 5.97 1.00
C ILE A 247 12.47 5.86 -0.38
N GLY A 248 11.86 5.09 -1.27
CA GLY A 248 12.33 4.91 -2.64
C GLY A 248 11.95 3.54 -3.20
N ASN A 249 12.72 3.05 -4.17
CA ASN A 249 12.49 1.73 -4.75
C ASN A 249 13.59 0.76 -4.32
N ARG A 250 14.81 0.92 -4.84
CA ARG A 250 15.96 0.09 -4.47
C ARG A 250 16.31 0.21 -2.98
N LEU A 251 16.27 1.43 -2.44
CA LEU A 251 16.52 1.68 -1.02
C LEU A 251 15.55 0.90 -0.11
N GLU A 252 14.30 0.75 -0.53
CA GLU A 252 13.30 0.00 0.24
C GLU A 252 13.46 -1.52 0.10
N ILE A 253 13.97 -2.01 -1.03
CA ILE A 253 14.42 -3.41 -1.17
C ILE A 253 15.58 -3.71 -0.22
N LEU A 254 16.57 -2.82 -0.15
CA LEU A 254 17.72 -2.98 0.76
C LEU A 254 17.30 -2.98 2.23
N GLU A 255 16.42 -2.06 2.65
CA GLU A 255 15.89 -2.10 4.03
C GLU A 255 15.04 -3.36 4.29
N ALA A 256 14.28 -3.84 3.30
CA ALA A 256 13.55 -5.11 3.45
C ALA A 256 14.50 -6.30 3.65
N LEU A 257 15.64 -6.34 2.95
CA LEU A 257 16.68 -7.36 3.15
C LEU A 257 17.30 -7.26 4.55
N GLU A 258 17.64 -6.05 5.01
CA GLU A 258 18.16 -5.84 6.37
C GLU A 258 17.20 -6.39 7.42
N ILE A 259 15.89 -6.14 7.26
CA ILE A 259 14.86 -6.66 8.17
C ILE A 259 14.77 -8.19 8.08
N LEU A 260 14.72 -8.76 6.87
CA LEU A 260 14.67 -10.22 6.66
C LEU A 260 15.94 -10.95 7.13
N GLN A 261 17.06 -10.24 7.28
CA GLN A 261 18.30 -10.73 7.88
C GLN A 261 18.33 -10.60 9.41
N GLY A 262 17.25 -10.10 10.03
CA GLY A 262 17.17 -9.86 11.47
C GLY A 262 17.95 -8.62 11.94
N GLN A 263 18.32 -7.72 11.02
CA GLN A 263 19.09 -6.50 11.29
C GLN A 263 18.22 -5.23 11.24
N GLY A 264 16.91 -5.40 11.09
CA GLY A 264 15.94 -4.31 11.05
C GLY A 264 15.85 -3.51 12.35
N ARG A 265 15.38 -2.27 12.25
CA ARG A 265 15.05 -1.45 13.42
C ARG A 265 13.91 -2.11 14.22
N GLN A 266 13.96 -1.99 15.55
CA GLN A 266 13.05 -2.73 16.43
C GLN A 266 11.58 -2.44 16.20
N ASP A 267 11.20 -1.18 15.93
CA ASP A 267 9.82 -0.76 15.78
C ASP A 267 9.16 -1.32 14.51
N ILE A 268 9.79 -1.19 13.34
CA ILE A 268 9.29 -1.77 12.10
C ILE A 268 9.31 -3.30 12.14
N THR A 269 10.31 -3.90 12.77
CA THR A 269 10.39 -5.36 12.92
C THR A 269 9.23 -5.87 13.78
N HIS A 270 8.96 -5.23 14.91
CA HIS A 270 7.83 -5.56 15.77
C HIS A 270 6.50 -5.41 15.04
N PHE A 271 6.30 -4.28 14.36
CA PHE A 271 5.10 -4.00 13.56
C PHE A 271 4.84 -5.10 12.50
N ILE A 272 5.86 -5.50 11.75
CA ILE A 272 5.73 -6.56 10.75
C ILE A 272 5.36 -7.90 11.40
N CYS A 273 5.93 -8.21 12.57
CA CYS A 273 5.60 -9.44 13.30
C CYS A 273 4.15 -9.43 13.81
N GLU A 274 3.63 -8.28 14.25
CA GLU A 274 2.21 -8.13 14.62
C GLU A 274 1.29 -8.36 13.41
N LEU A 275 1.59 -7.77 12.25
CA LEU A 275 0.81 -8.00 11.03
C LEU A 275 0.85 -9.46 10.58
N ALA A 276 2.03 -10.09 10.64
CA ALA A 276 2.21 -11.49 10.31
C ALA A 276 1.41 -12.39 11.25
N GLN A 277 1.41 -12.13 12.57
CA GLN A 277 0.56 -12.86 13.51
C GLN A 277 -0.92 -12.80 13.10
N ILE A 278 -1.42 -11.63 12.71
CA ILE A 278 -2.82 -11.47 12.28
C ILE A 278 -3.10 -12.26 11.00
N MET A 279 -2.23 -12.17 9.99
CA MET A 279 -2.38 -12.92 8.73
C MET A 279 -2.32 -14.44 8.94
N LEU A 280 -1.42 -14.92 9.80
CA LEU A 280 -1.33 -16.32 10.17
C LEU A 280 -2.61 -16.77 10.87
N GLY A 281 -3.14 -15.97 11.80
CA GLY A 281 -4.43 -16.24 12.47
C GLY A 281 -5.61 -16.34 11.49
N LEU A 282 -5.66 -15.48 10.47
CA LEU A 282 -6.66 -15.54 9.39
C LEU A 282 -6.61 -16.88 8.63
N ALA A 283 -5.41 -17.44 8.46
CA ALA A 283 -5.17 -18.75 7.88
C ALA A 283 -5.29 -19.93 8.86
N ASN A 284 -5.73 -19.67 10.10
CA ASN A 284 -5.81 -20.63 11.22
C ASN A 284 -4.44 -21.19 11.67
N VAL A 285 -3.36 -20.46 11.43
CA VAL A 285 -2.02 -20.75 11.95
C VAL A 285 -1.78 -19.84 13.16
N ASN A 286 -1.85 -20.40 14.36
CA ASN A 286 -1.68 -19.63 15.59
C ASN A 286 -0.20 -19.54 15.96
N LYS A 287 0.34 -18.32 15.97
CA LYS A 287 1.69 -18.00 16.41
C LYS A 287 1.68 -16.76 17.30
N THR A 288 2.58 -16.71 18.26
CA THR A 288 2.89 -15.51 19.03
C THR A 288 3.78 -14.57 18.20
N VAL A 289 3.74 -13.26 18.50
CA VAL A 289 4.64 -12.27 17.87
C VAL A 289 6.12 -12.67 18.04
N GLU A 290 6.48 -13.27 19.18
CA GLU A 290 7.84 -13.72 19.46
C GLU A 290 8.24 -14.93 18.59
N GLU A 291 7.35 -15.91 18.39
CA GLU A 291 7.61 -17.02 17.46
C GLU A 291 7.76 -16.51 16.01
N VAL A 292 6.93 -15.55 15.61
CA VAL A 292 7.03 -14.91 14.28
C VAL A 292 8.37 -14.19 14.13
N ARG A 293 8.80 -13.47 15.17
CA ARG A 293 10.08 -12.76 15.17
C ARG A 293 11.27 -13.71 15.07
N GLN A 294 11.28 -14.79 15.83
CA GLN A 294 12.33 -15.81 15.74
C GLN A 294 12.40 -16.42 14.34
N HIS A 295 11.26 -16.60 13.68
CA HIS A 295 11.18 -17.11 12.32
C HIS A 295 11.62 -16.10 11.24
N LEU A 296 11.42 -14.81 11.50
CA LEU A 296 11.98 -13.75 10.66
C LEU A 296 13.51 -13.69 10.79
N GLU A 297 14.03 -13.80 12.02
CA GLU A 297 15.47 -13.65 12.32
C GLU A 297 16.30 -14.91 12.00
N ASN A 298 15.68 -16.07 11.82
CA ASN A 298 16.39 -17.34 11.55
C ASN A 298 16.71 -17.58 10.06
N GLY A 299 16.36 -16.64 9.17
CA GLY A 299 16.64 -16.71 7.73
C GLY A 299 15.60 -17.45 6.88
N GLN A 300 14.57 -18.07 7.47
CA GLN A 300 13.52 -18.76 6.69
C GLN A 300 12.68 -17.78 5.86
N ALA A 301 12.36 -16.61 6.40
CA ALA A 301 11.66 -15.56 5.67
C ALA A 301 12.52 -15.01 4.52
N LEU A 302 13.83 -14.84 4.74
CA LEU A 302 14.76 -14.39 3.70
C LEU A 302 14.85 -15.40 2.55
N ALA A 303 15.03 -16.68 2.86
CA ALA A 303 15.08 -17.74 1.86
C ALA A 303 13.81 -17.77 1.01
N LYS A 304 12.63 -17.56 1.62
CA LYS A 304 11.36 -17.49 0.90
C LYS A 304 11.26 -16.25 0.00
N PHE A 305 11.87 -15.12 0.40
CA PHE A 305 11.94 -13.93 -0.44
C PHE A 305 12.84 -14.15 -1.66
N GLU A 306 14.02 -14.74 -1.47
CA GLU A 306 14.93 -15.09 -2.56
C GLU A 306 14.27 -16.06 -3.56
N GLU A 307 13.56 -17.08 -3.05
CA GLU A 307 12.82 -18.04 -3.87
C GLU A 307 11.72 -17.34 -4.71
N MET A 308 10.98 -16.40 -4.12
CA MET A 308 10.01 -15.58 -4.85
C MET A 308 10.65 -14.73 -5.94
N VAL A 309 11.79 -14.10 -5.63
CA VAL A 309 12.56 -13.29 -6.60
C VAL A 309 13.01 -14.15 -7.77
N GLN A 310 13.59 -15.33 -7.51
CA GLN A 310 14.01 -16.25 -8.56
C GLN A 310 12.85 -16.79 -9.40
N ALA A 311 11.74 -17.16 -8.76
CA ALA A 311 10.55 -17.69 -9.45
C ALA A 311 9.96 -16.68 -10.45
N GLN A 312 10.11 -15.39 -10.17
CA GLN A 312 9.68 -14.29 -11.05
C GLN A 312 10.83 -13.73 -11.91
N GLY A 313 11.92 -14.48 -12.09
CA GLY A 313 13.01 -14.14 -13.00
C GLY A 313 13.99 -13.07 -12.51
N GLY A 314 13.86 -12.63 -11.27
CA GLY A 314 14.78 -11.67 -10.65
C GLY A 314 16.17 -12.25 -10.40
N ASP A 315 17.17 -11.39 -10.58
CA ASP A 315 18.58 -11.71 -10.36
C ASP A 315 18.94 -11.55 -8.86
N LEU A 316 19.35 -12.65 -8.22
CA LEU A 316 19.75 -12.62 -6.81
C LEU A 316 21.06 -11.86 -6.55
N GLU A 317 22.00 -11.81 -7.50
CA GLU A 317 23.19 -10.98 -7.32
C GLU A 317 22.80 -9.50 -7.33
N ASP A 318 21.89 -9.12 -8.21
CA ASP A 318 21.37 -7.75 -8.27
C ASP A 318 20.44 -7.42 -7.09
N LEU A 319 19.73 -8.39 -6.50
CA LEU A 319 18.91 -8.20 -5.30
C LEU A 319 19.71 -7.53 -4.16
N TYR A 320 20.94 -7.98 -3.95
CA TYR A 320 21.84 -7.48 -2.89
C TYR A 320 22.71 -6.29 -3.33
N ARG A 321 22.58 -5.81 -4.57
CA ARG A 321 23.41 -4.71 -5.07
C ARG A 321 23.08 -3.40 -4.34
N PRO A 322 24.10 -2.63 -3.90
CA PRO A 322 23.87 -1.32 -3.34
C PRO A 322 23.29 -0.35 -4.37
N VAL A 323 22.66 0.72 -3.89
CA VAL A 323 22.24 1.81 -4.77
C VAL A 323 23.41 2.42 -5.54
N ASN A 324 23.16 2.78 -6.79
CA ASN A 324 24.13 3.42 -7.66
C ASN A 324 23.59 4.79 -8.11
N VAL A 325 24.07 5.86 -7.47
CA VAL A 325 23.69 7.24 -7.77
C VAL A 325 24.92 8.12 -7.94
N ALA A 326 24.78 9.20 -8.69
CA ALA A 326 25.84 10.20 -8.88
C ALA A 326 26.21 10.91 -7.57
N HIS A 327 25.23 11.09 -6.67
CA HIS A 327 25.40 11.89 -5.46
C HIS A 327 24.66 11.29 -4.25
N VAL A 328 25.34 11.32 -3.11
CA VAL A 328 24.76 11.08 -1.78
C VAL A 328 24.97 12.34 -0.96
N VAL A 329 23.87 12.99 -0.57
CA VAL A 329 23.89 14.24 0.20
C VAL A 329 23.51 13.96 1.63
N GLU A 330 24.42 14.23 2.56
CA GLU A 330 24.15 14.10 3.99
C GLU A 330 23.40 15.32 4.51
N ILE A 331 22.38 15.08 5.35
CA ILE A 331 21.56 16.12 5.96
C ILE A 331 21.84 16.19 7.46
N PRO A 332 22.62 17.17 7.92
CA PRO A 332 22.92 17.34 9.34
C PRO A 332 21.76 18.03 10.09
N ALA A 333 21.59 17.67 11.35
CA ALA A 333 20.68 18.33 12.29
C ALA A 333 21.06 19.81 12.48
N GLN A 334 20.07 20.70 12.44
CA GLN A 334 20.28 22.15 12.59
C GLN A 334 20.47 22.59 14.05
N GLU A 335 19.98 21.78 14.98
CA GLU A 335 20.02 22.01 16.42
C GLU A 335 20.09 20.70 17.18
N THR A 336 20.44 20.78 18.47
CA THR A 336 20.45 19.63 19.39
C THR A 336 19.06 19.47 20.01
N GLY A 337 18.57 18.25 20.11
CA GLY A 337 17.28 17.93 20.75
C GLY A 337 16.80 16.53 20.39
N VAL A 338 15.48 16.33 20.37
CA VAL A 338 14.81 15.09 19.96
C VAL A 338 14.01 15.35 18.68
N ILE A 339 14.11 14.44 17.71
CA ILE A 339 13.27 14.52 16.51
C ILE A 339 11.81 14.32 16.93
N SER A 340 10.99 15.32 16.64
CA SER A 340 9.59 15.40 17.07
C SER A 340 8.59 15.23 15.93
N ALA A 341 9.00 15.48 14.69
CA ALA A 341 8.18 15.18 13.53
C ALA A 341 9.04 14.98 12.28
N LEU A 342 8.60 14.02 11.46
CA LEU A 342 9.10 13.79 10.11
C LEU A 342 7.89 13.64 9.17
N PRO A 343 7.23 14.72 8.72
CA PRO A 343 5.96 14.63 8.01
C PRO A 343 6.04 13.75 6.75
N ALA A 344 5.37 12.60 6.78
CA ALA A 344 5.47 11.57 5.76
C ALA A 344 5.18 12.10 4.35
N MET A 345 4.10 12.86 4.19
CA MET A 345 3.67 13.42 2.90
C MET A 345 4.77 14.29 2.26
N GLU A 346 5.41 15.15 3.05
CA GLU A 346 6.43 16.08 2.55
C GLU A 346 7.68 15.33 2.09
N PHE A 347 8.08 14.28 2.81
CA PHE A 347 9.20 13.43 2.40
C PHE A 347 8.86 12.51 1.23
N GLY A 348 7.61 12.06 1.10
CA GLY A 348 7.12 11.35 -0.08
C GLY A 348 7.17 12.23 -1.34
N LEU A 349 6.66 13.47 -1.25
CA LEU A 349 6.76 14.46 -2.33
C LEU A 349 8.20 14.85 -2.63
N TYR A 350 9.06 14.90 -1.61
CA TYR A 350 10.49 15.12 -1.80
C TYR A 350 11.12 13.98 -2.60
N ALA A 351 10.90 12.72 -2.21
CA ALA A 351 11.41 11.55 -2.92
C ALA A 351 10.86 11.46 -4.36
N MET A 352 9.58 11.78 -4.57
CA MET A 352 8.98 11.88 -5.90
C MET A 352 9.73 12.89 -6.78
N ARG A 353 10.05 14.08 -6.25
CA ARG A 353 10.83 15.11 -6.97
C ARG A 353 12.26 14.68 -7.29
N LEU A 354 12.84 13.73 -6.55
CA LEU A 354 14.14 13.15 -6.86
C LEU A 354 14.10 12.15 -8.03
N GLY A 355 12.91 11.66 -8.40
CA GLY A 355 12.70 10.62 -9.41
C GLY A 355 12.19 9.29 -8.85
N ALA A 356 12.05 9.16 -7.52
CA ALA A 356 11.65 7.89 -6.89
C ALA A 356 10.13 7.59 -6.99
N GLY A 357 9.33 8.52 -7.51
CA GLY A 357 7.89 8.42 -7.66
C GLY A 357 7.40 9.10 -8.93
N ARG A 358 6.11 8.92 -9.26
CA ARG A 358 5.49 9.48 -10.48
C ARG A 358 4.53 10.62 -10.13
N ALA A 359 4.61 11.73 -10.87
CA ALA A 359 3.58 12.76 -10.81
C ALA A 359 2.37 12.38 -11.69
N VAL A 360 2.64 11.78 -12.86
CA VAL A 360 1.63 11.19 -13.74
C VAL A 360 2.02 9.77 -14.14
N LYS A 361 1.03 8.93 -14.49
CA LYS A 361 1.23 7.50 -14.77
C LYS A 361 2.33 7.19 -15.81
N SER A 362 2.56 8.10 -16.77
CA SER A 362 3.56 7.93 -17.83
C SER A 362 5.00 8.28 -17.42
N ASP A 363 5.22 8.84 -16.23
CA ASP A 363 6.55 9.24 -15.81
C ASP A 363 7.48 8.03 -15.63
N ALA A 364 8.72 8.19 -16.08
CA ALA A 364 9.78 7.22 -15.81
C ALA A 364 10.24 7.35 -14.35
N LEU A 365 10.55 6.22 -13.73
CA LEU A 365 11.12 6.17 -12.39
C LEU A 365 12.64 6.08 -12.46
N ASP A 366 13.29 6.75 -11.51
CA ASP A 366 14.67 6.46 -11.13
C ASP A 366 14.66 5.59 -9.86
N TYR A 367 14.82 4.28 -10.06
CA TYR A 367 14.75 3.30 -8.98
C TYR A 367 15.86 3.44 -7.92
N GLU A 368 16.95 4.14 -8.24
CA GLU A 368 18.13 4.28 -7.38
C GLU A 368 18.03 5.48 -6.42
N THR A 369 17.13 6.42 -6.70
CA THR A 369 16.99 7.65 -5.91
C THR A 369 16.05 7.51 -4.72
N GLY A 370 16.22 8.38 -3.73
CA GLY A 370 15.34 8.42 -2.55
C GLY A 370 16.02 8.96 -1.30
N ILE A 371 15.51 8.56 -0.14
CA ILE A 371 15.91 9.06 1.17
C ILE A 371 16.17 7.87 2.11
N VAL A 372 17.24 7.94 2.91
CA VAL A 372 17.43 7.06 4.07
C VAL A 372 17.58 7.91 5.32
N PHE A 373 16.69 7.72 6.29
CA PHE A 373 16.80 8.34 7.61
C PHE A 373 17.80 7.58 8.49
N GLU A 374 18.75 8.28 9.07
CA GLU A 374 19.64 7.78 10.13
C GLU A 374 18.99 7.93 11.52
N LYS A 375 18.03 8.84 11.63
CA LYS A 375 17.30 9.16 12.85
C LYS A 375 15.82 9.32 12.54
N LYS A 376 14.96 8.84 13.44
CA LYS A 376 13.50 8.85 13.33
C LYS A 376 12.88 9.60 14.51
N VAL A 377 11.56 9.78 14.48
CA VAL A 377 10.86 10.47 15.58
C VAL A 377 11.09 9.74 16.89
N GLY A 378 11.43 10.49 17.94
CA GLY A 378 11.83 9.98 19.25
C GLY A 378 13.35 9.86 19.45
N ASP A 379 14.15 9.91 18.38
CA ASP A 379 15.60 9.83 18.49
C ASP A 379 16.22 11.17 18.91
N SER A 380 17.17 11.12 19.84
CA SER A 380 18.02 12.26 20.19
C SER A 380 19.09 12.52 19.13
N VAL A 381 19.34 13.80 18.87
CA VAL A 381 20.33 14.28 17.89
C VAL A 381 21.14 15.46 18.43
N GLN A 382 22.41 15.54 18.07
CA GLN A 382 23.25 16.72 18.28
C GLN A 382 23.30 17.59 17.03
N LYS A 383 23.43 18.91 17.20
CA LYS A 383 23.67 19.81 16.06
C LYS A 383 24.88 19.34 15.24
N GLY A 384 24.68 19.16 13.93
CA GLY A 384 25.69 18.65 13.01
C GLY A 384 25.68 17.13 12.82
N GLU A 385 24.99 16.36 13.66
CA GLU A 385 24.80 14.91 13.50
C GLU A 385 23.94 14.62 12.27
N ILE A 386 24.26 13.59 11.50
CA ILE A 386 23.52 13.24 10.29
C ILE A 386 22.15 12.64 10.66
N VAL A 387 21.10 13.26 10.16
CA VAL A 387 19.70 12.84 10.36
C VAL A 387 19.23 11.96 9.21
N ALA A 388 19.67 12.25 8.00
CA ALA A 388 19.29 11.52 6.80
C ALA A 388 20.34 11.66 5.70
N LYS A 389 20.25 10.77 4.72
CA LYS A 389 20.99 10.81 3.46
C LYS A 389 20.01 10.85 2.30
N VAL A 390 20.27 11.72 1.34
CA VAL A 390 19.50 11.86 0.10
C VAL A 390 20.31 11.29 -1.05
N TYR A 391 19.74 10.34 -1.78
CA TYR A 391 20.35 9.66 -2.93
C TYR A 391 19.76 10.26 -4.21
N THR A 392 20.59 10.83 -5.08
CA THR A 392 20.12 11.53 -6.28
C THR A 392 21.09 11.45 -7.46
N ASN A 393 20.52 11.38 -8.66
CA ASN A 393 21.24 11.57 -9.93
C ASN A 393 21.10 13.01 -10.48
N GLY A 394 20.27 13.83 -9.84
CA GLY A 394 20.05 15.22 -10.20
C GLY A 394 21.12 16.16 -9.67
N LYS A 395 21.10 17.41 -10.15
CA LYS A 395 21.99 18.46 -9.64
C LYS A 395 21.67 18.76 -8.18
N ILE A 396 22.70 18.72 -7.33
CA ILE A 396 22.60 19.16 -5.95
C ILE A 396 22.44 20.69 -5.94
N SER A 397 21.36 21.20 -5.36
CA SER A 397 21.18 22.63 -5.08
C SER A 397 21.16 22.87 -3.57
N PRO A 398 21.62 24.04 -3.08
CA PRO A 398 21.46 24.41 -1.66
C PRO A 398 19.99 24.34 -1.21
N GLN A 399 19.07 24.65 -2.13
CA GLN A 399 17.64 24.63 -1.87
C GLN A 399 17.11 23.21 -1.57
N LEU A 400 17.66 22.18 -2.21
CA LEU A 400 17.33 20.77 -1.93
C LEU A 400 17.59 20.41 -0.46
N VAL A 401 18.70 20.90 0.11
CA VAL A 401 19.05 20.68 1.52
C VAL A 401 18.16 21.50 2.45
N THR A 402 17.95 22.79 2.13
CA THR A 402 17.10 23.68 2.94
C THR A 402 15.65 23.19 2.99
N ASP A 403 15.10 22.74 1.86
CA ASP A 403 13.75 22.18 1.78
C ASP A 403 13.61 20.92 2.64
N PHE A 404 14.61 20.03 2.63
CA PHE A 404 14.60 18.84 3.50
C PHE A 404 14.62 19.25 4.98
N GLN A 405 15.56 20.12 5.36
CA GLN A 405 15.75 20.56 6.74
C GLN A 405 14.52 21.25 7.32
N LYS A 406 13.73 21.95 6.48
CA LYS A 406 12.46 22.57 6.91
C LYS A 406 11.49 21.55 7.51
N TYR A 407 11.49 20.31 7.03
CA TYR A 407 10.55 19.28 7.46
C TYR A 407 11.04 18.44 8.64
N VAL A 408 12.33 18.49 8.97
CA VAL A 408 12.88 17.88 10.19
C VAL A 408 12.56 18.78 11.38
N LYS A 409 11.67 18.34 12.27
CA LYS A 409 11.31 19.09 13.48
C LYS A 409 12.04 18.53 14.69
N ILE A 410 12.75 19.39 15.42
CA ILE A 410 13.49 19.02 16.64
C ILE A 410 12.92 19.83 17.81
N ASN A 411 12.67 19.18 18.94
CA ASN A 411 12.28 19.85 20.18
C ASN A 411 12.73 19.02 21.40
N ASP A 412 12.41 19.47 22.62
CA ASP A 412 12.84 18.82 23.87
C ASP A 412 11.91 17.69 24.35
N ARG A 413 10.91 17.27 23.57
CA ARG A 413 9.90 16.29 24.00
C ARG A 413 10.12 14.93 23.34
N VAL A 414 10.05 13.89 24.16
CA VAL A 414 9.99 12.50 23.70
C VAL A 414 8.55 12.15 23.35
N GLN A 415 8.31 11.72 22.12
CA GLN A 415 7.06 11.07 21.73
C GLN A 415 7.31 9.56 21.58
N SER A 416 6.48 8.76 22.25
CA SER A 416 6.37 7.33 21.96
C SER A 416 5.34 7.17 20.84
N LEU A 417 5.73 6.53 19.75
CA LEU A 417 4.82 6.17 18.67
C LEU A 417 4.55 4.67 18.72
N ARG A 418 3.32 4.30 18.36
CA ARG A 418 2.93 2.91 18.07
C ARG A 418 2.48 2.88 16.63
N GLU A 419 2.97 1.90 15.87
CA GLU A 419 2.61 1.77 14.46
C GLU A 419 1.14 1.32 14.33
N ILE A 420 0.69 0.31 15.08
CA ILE A 420 -0.73 -0.08 15.14
C ILE A 420 -1.45 0.70 16.25
N ILE A 421 -2.47 1.45 15.86
CA ILE A 421 -3.33 2.23 16.74
C ILE A 421 -4.52 1.39 17.22
N GLU A 422 -5.16 0.66 16.31
CA GLU A 422 -6.38 -0.10 16.56
C GLU A 422 -6.48 -1.30 15.62
N ILE A 423 -7.15 -2.37 16.07
CA ILE A 423 -7.47 -3.57 15.28
C ILE A 423 -8.99 -3.71 15.21
N ILE A 424 -9.52 -3.92 14.00
CA ILE A 424 -10.95 -4.09 13.73
C ILE A 424 -11.14 -5.44 13.05
N SER A 425 -12.01 -6.30 13.62
CA SER A 425 -12.18 -7.69 13.19
C SER A 425 -13.60 -8.05 12.82
#